data_AF-A0A955YY26-F1
#
_entry.id   AF-A0A955YY26-F1
#
_cell.length_a   1.000
_cell.length_b   1.000
_cell.length_c   1.000
_cell.angle_alpha   90.00
_cell.angle_beta   90.00
_cell.angle_gamma   90.00
#
_symmetry.space_group_name_H-M   'P 1'
#
loop_
_entity.id
_entity.type
_entity.pdbx_description
1 polymer ?
#
loop_
_entity_poly.entity_id
_entity_poly.type
_entity_poly.pdbx_seq_one_letter_code
_entity_poly.pdbx_strand_id
1 'polypeptide(L)'
;MAHVRFLLLGSFALCLAGTCVVACGSSSGANDLLSTPDDAGADAIQTTDGAAADATSDGATGQGSALCGQNGTDQCSPNQKCDPKLGCVSCLGDADCTGSDKFCIVGRCEACRTNADCGASAPACWPGDHKCHPSCVGGQCPGNAQICDAPTGQCIECNTSADCTGGNKVCDTTTKQCVECAVDSQCPASKPRCHPTKLECVACLGNVDCPAARPVCSSGADFECVAGCTSDAQCSAPSPKCDTASMSCVQCLAPADCAATPTTPLCSKRGRCVACVTSADCKADGGAPFCSERGRCAECLRDPDCTDPNKPKCDNGSCTAR
;
A
#
# COMPACT_ATOMS: atom_id res chain seq x y z
N MET A 1 30.30 50.38 5.45
CA MET A 1 30.11 51.17 4.21
C MET A 1 30.54 50.24 3.08
N ALA A 2 29.74 49.79 2.12
CA ALA A 2 28.51 50.32 1.54
C ALA A 2 27.55 49.17 1.16
N HIS A 3 26.26 49.47 1.17
CA HIS A 3 25.21 48.67 0.53
C HIS A 3 25.29 48.82 -0.99
N VAL A 4 25.16 47.72 -1.76
CA VAL A 4 24.58 47.77 -3.11
C VAL A 4 23.75 46.51 -3.38
N ARG A 5 22.45 46.73 -3.57
CA ARG A 5 21.47 45.86 -4.23
C ARG A 5 21.67 45.95 -5.75
N PHE A 6 21.58 44.84 -6.48
CA PHE A 6 21.10 44.79 -7.88
C PHE A 6 20.56 43.36 -8.11
N LEU A 7 19.23 43.16 -8.13
CA LEU A 7 18.33 43.23 -9.29
C LEU A 7 18.57 42.10 -10.32
N LEU A 8 17.57 41.22 -10.36
CA LEU A 8 17.22 40.27 -11.42
C LEU A 8 17.46 40.84 -12.83
N LEU A 9 17.96 40.00 -13.74
CA LEU A 9 17.42 39.77 -15.10
C LEU A 9 18.42 38.90 -15.91
N GLY A 10 17.89 37.87 -16.57
CA GLY A 10 18.44 37.38 -17.84
C GLY A 10 19.39 36.18 -17.75
N SER A 11 18.82 35.01 -18.00
CA SER A 11 19.52 33.78 -18.35
C SER A 11 20.54 34.02 -19.49
N PHE A 12 21.84 33.92 -19.19
CA PHE A 12 22.88 33.81 -20.21
C PHE A 12 22.99 32.34 -20.63
N ALA A 13 22.52 32.03 -21.84
CA ALA A 13 22.83 30.78 -22.52
C ALA A 13 24.28 30.83 -23.02
N LEU A 14 25.10 29.88 -22.57
CA LEU A 14 26.46 29.65 -23.02
C LEU A 14 26.41 28.57 -24.11
N CYS A 15 26.64 28.90 -25.39
CA CYS A 15 26.80 27.92 -26.46
C CYS A 15 28.26 27.90 -26.93
N LEU A 16 28.93 26.76 -26.79
CA LEU A 16 30.16 26.38 -27.48
C LEU A 16 30.14 24.86 -27.64
N ALA A 17 30.48 24.37 -28.83
CA ALA A 17 30.40 22.98 -29.29
C ALA A 17 28.98 22.42 -29.53
N GLY A 18 28.21 23.12 -30.36
CA GLY A 18 27.39 22.45 -31.38
C GLY A 18 26.25 21.55 -30.89
N THR A 19 25.42 22.01 -29.97
CA THR A 19 23.94 21.84 -29.96
C THR A 19 23.36 22.51 -28.70
N CYS A 20 22.53 23.53 -28.90
CA CYS A 20 21.70 24.13 -27.86
C CYS A 20 20.25 23.99 -28.35
N VAL A 21 19.45 23.14 -27.70
CA VAL A 21 18.02 22.95 -27.99
C VAL A 21 17.22 23.60 -26.86
N VAL A 22 16.52 24.71 -27.14
CA VAL A 22 15.23 25.03 -26.51
C VAL A 22 14.45 25.97 -27.43
N ALA A 23 13.31 25.51 -27.94
CA ALA A 23 12.08 26.30 -28.00
C ALA A 23 10.88 25.39 -28.28
N CYS A 24 9.96 25.36 -27.31
CA CYS A 24 8.55 25.02 -27.53
C CYS A 24 8.00 25.83 -28.71
N GLY A 25 7.27 25.15 -29.59
CA GLY A 25 6.42 25.76 -30.60
C GLY A 25 5.27 24.82 -30.93
N SER A 26 4.11 25.07 -30.32
CA SER A 26 2.85 24.48 -30.74
C SER A 26 2.51 25.01 -32.13
N SER A 27 2.32 24.12 -33.11
CA SER A 27 1.62 24.48 -34.35
C SER A 27 0.90 23.27 -34.91
N SER A 28 -0.43 23.35 -34.82
CA SER A 28 -1.41 22.60 -35.59
C SER A 28 -1.05 22.62 -37.08
N GLY A 29 -1.05 21.46 -37.71
CA GLY A 29 -0.85 21.31 -39.14
C GLY A 29 -1.37 19.95 -39.58
N ALA A 30 -2.64 19.93 -39.99
CA ALA A 30 -3.24 18.80 -40.66
C ALA A 30 -2.46 18.48 -41.94
N ASN A 31 -2.23 17.20 -42.20
CA ASN A 31 -2.18 16.68 -43.57
C ASN A 31 -2.64 15.23 -43.56
N ASP A 32 -3.88 15.10 -44.02
CA ASP A 32 -4.50 13.89 -44.52
C ASP A 32 -3.79 13.48 -45.82
N LEU A 33 -3.13 12.31 -45.83
CA LEU A 33 -2.83 11.60 -47.06
C LEU A 33 -3.00 10.09 -46.83
N LEU A 34 -4.10 9.60 -47.39
CA LEU A 34 -4.37 8.21 -47.78
C LEU A 34 -3.16 7.55 -48.45
N SER A 35 -2.86 6.30 -48.07
CA SER A 35 -2.60 5.15 -48.97
C SER A 35 -2.30 3.88 -48.14
N THR A 36 -3.16 2.87 -48.24
CA THR A 36 -2.92 1.45 -47.90
C THR A 36 -2.15 0.76 -49.04
N PRO A 37 -1.93 -0.58 -49.04
CA PRO A 37 -1.52 -1.55 -48.00
C PRO A 37 -0.20 -2.27 -48.41
N ASP A 38 0.37 -3.14 -47.56
CA ASP A 38 0.88 -4.48 -47.95
C ASP A 38 1.68 -5.15 -46.81
N ASP A 39 1.44 -6.46 -46.67
CA ASP A 39 1.92 -7.41 -45.67
C ASP A 39 3.45 -7.63 -45.66
N ALA A 40 4.02 -7.86 -44.46
CA ALA A 40 4.94 -8.97 -44.19
C ALA A 40 5.25 -9.06 -42.69
N GLY A 41 5.02 -10.23 -42.11
CA GLY A 41 5.25 -10.53 -40.70
C GLY A 41 6.72 -10.62 -40.29
N ALA A 42 6.94 -10.41 -38.99
CA ALA A 42 8.00 -11.04 -38.22
C ALA A 42 7.64 -10.93 -36.73
N ASP A 43 7.59 -12.09 -36.07
CA ASP A 43 7.62 -12.23 -34.61
C ASP A 43 8.74 -11.39 -34.00
N ALA A 44 8.38 -10.45 -33.13
CA ALA A 44 9.30 -9.81 -32.21
C ALA A 44 8.71 -9.90 -30.80
N ILE A 45 9.16 -10.92 -30.08
CA ILE A 45 9.09 -10.98 -28.61
C ILE A 45 9.95 -9.81 -28.11
N GLN A 46 9.30 -8.70 -27.74
CA GLN A 46 9.97 -7.63 -27.00
C GLN A 46 9.81 -7.87 -25.50
N THR A 47 10.90 -8.37 -24.91
CA THR A 47 11.27 -8.10 -23.52
C THR A 47 11.29 -6.59 -23.30
N THR A 48 10.49 -6.11 -22.35
CA THR A 48 10.60 -4.73 -21.84
C THR A 48 11.03 -4.80 -20.38
N ASP A 49 12.34 -4.71 -20.19
CA ASP A 49 12.92 -4.24 -18.94
C ASP A 49 12.72 -2.72 -18.84
N GLY A 50 12.37 -2.26 -17.64
CA GLY A 50 12.60 -0.88 -17.21
C GLY A 50 11.50 0.13 -17.55
N ALA A 51 10.44 0.15 -16.76
CA ALA A 51 9.67 1.36 -16.54
C ALA A 51 9.77 1.73 -15.05
N ALA A 52 10.57 2.76 -14.77
CA ALA A 52 10.47 3.51 -13.53
C ALA A 52 9.05 4.06 -13.42
N ALA A 53 8.31 3.64 -12.40
CA ALA A 53 7.03 4.23 -12.07
C ALA A 53 7.28 5.61 -11.46
N ASP A 54 7.20 6.63 -12.32
CA ASP A 54 6.97 8.01 -11.93
C ASP A 54 5.57 8.09 -11.32
N ALA A 55 5.50 8.44 -10.04
CA ALA A 55 4.27 8.53 -9.27
C ALA A 55 3.53 9.82 -9.62
N THR A 56 2.88 9.87 -10.78
CA THR A 56 1.86 10.88 -11.05
C THR A 56 0.54 10.45 -10.40
N SER A 57 0.14 11.23 -9.41
CA SER A 57 -1.10 11.10 -8.66
C SER A 57 -2.29 11.53 -9.51
N ASP A 58 -2.66 10.75 -10.51
CA ASP A 58 -3.87 10.98 -11.31
C ASP A 58 -4.79 9.75 -11.23
N GLY A 59 -5.83 9.87 -10.39
CA GLY A 59 -7.21 9.45 -10.65
C GLY A 59 -7.53 8.10 -11.30
N ALA A 60 -6.62 7.13 -11.34
CA ALA A 60 -6.92 5.80 -11.81
C ALA A 60 -7.60 5.03 -10.67
N THR A 61 -8.79 4.50 -10.94
CA THR A 61 -9.42 3.42 -10.18
C THR A 61 -8.54 2.16 -10.29
N GLY A 62 -7.39 2.19 -9.64
CA GLY A 62 -6.45 1.09 -9.58
C GLY A 62 -7.03 0.01 -8.67
N GLN A 63 -7.21 -1.19 -9.23
CA GLN A 63 -7.55 -2.41 -8.50
C GLN A 63 -6.34 -2.84 -7.64
N GLY A 64 -5.92 -1.95 -6.74
CA GLY A 64 -4.62 -2.03 -6.11
C GLY A 64 -4.45 -3.31 -5.33
N SER A 65 -3.31 -3.95 -5.54
CA SER A 65 -2.88 -5.13 -4.78
C SER A 65 -2.86 -4.80 -3.30
N ALA A 66 -3.55 -5.61 -2.49
CA ALA A 66 -3.55 -5.46 -1.03
C ALA A 66 -2.17 -5.78 -0.41
N LEU A 67 -1.22 -6.27 -1.22
CA LEU A 67 0.11 -6.68 -0.78
C LEU A 67 0.96 -5.52 -0.24
N CYS A 68 0.85 -4.32 -0.83
CA CYS A 68 1.53 -3.12 -0.31
C CYS A 68 0.61 -2.24 0.53
N GLY A 69 -0.69 -2.39 0.35
CA GLY A 69 -1.68 -1.60 1.03
C GLY A 69 -3.02 -1.61 0.32
N GLN A 70 -4.02 -1.18 1.05
CA GLN A 70 -5.41 -1.18 0.63
C GLN A 70 -5.64 -0.17 -0.52
N ASN A 71 -6.40 -0.55 -1.56
CA ASN A 71 -6.73 0.29 -2.74
C ASN A 71 -5.52 0.88 -3.48
N GLY A 72 -4.38 0.19 -3.46
CA GLY A 72 -3.18 0.64 -4.19
C GLY A 72 -2.45 1.78 -3.51
N THR A 73 -2.76 2.02 -2.23
CA THR A 73 -1.92 2.83 -1.37
C THR A 73 -0.68 2.04 -0.95
N ASP A 74 0.43 2.74 -0.75
CA ASP A 74 1.61 2.17 -0.11
C ASP A 74 1.48 2.38 1.40
N GLN A 75 1.17 1.29 2.12
CA GLN A 75 1.07 1.23 3.58
C GLN A 75 2.28 0.50 4.19
N CYS A 76 3.36 0.34 3.42
CA CYS A 76 4.58 -0.26 3.90
C CYS A 76 5.24 0.61 4.96
N SER A 77 6.01 -0.02 5.85
CA SER A 77 6.76 0.72 6.87
C SER A 77 7.78 1.65 6.20
N PRO A 78 8.25 2.74 6.85
CA PRO A 78 9.16 3.71 6.23
C PRO A 78 10.48 3.15 5.68
N ASN A 79 10.90 1.96 6.15
CA ASN A 79 12.12 1.27 5.71
C ASN A 79 11.82 0.13 4.71
N GLN A 80 10.59 0.00 4.25
CA GLN A 80 10.16 -1.00 3.29
C GLN A 80 9.83 -0.34 1.95
N LYS A 81 9.83 -1.14 0.91
CA LYS A 81 9.45 -0.77 -0.45
C LYS A 81 8.26 -1.62 -0.87
N CYS A 82 7.34 -1.03 -1.63
CA CYS A 82 6.26 -1.77 -2.24
C CYS A 82 6.75 -2.53 -3.48
N ASP A 83 6.70 -3.86 -3.44
CA ASP A 83 6.79 -4.72 -4.61
C ASP A 83 5.38 -5.19 -5.00
N PRO A 84 4.94 -5.02 -6.28
CA PRO A 84 3.59 -5.41 -6.70
C PRO A 84 3.25 -6.90 -6.52
N LYS A 85 4.27 -7.77 -6.47
CA LYS A 85 4.14 -9.23 -6.35
C LYS A 85 4.43 -9.73 -4.94
N LEU A 86 5.35 -9.11 -4.21
CA LEU A 86 5.81 -9.59 -2.90
C LEU A 86 5.23 -8.77 -1.73
N GLY A 87 4.65 -7.61 -2.02
CA GLY A 87 4.14 -6.67 -1.03
C GLY A 87 5.24 -5.82 -0.41
N CYS A 88 5.12 -5.55 0.89
CA CYS A 88 6.11 -4.77 1.61
C CYS A 88 7.41 -5.55 1.85
N VAL A 89 8.45 -5.19 1.11
CA VAL A 89 9.75 -5.85 1.10
C VAL A 89 10.84 -4.94 1.66
N SER A 90 11.92 -5.50 2.21
CA SER A 90 13.09 -4.70 2.65
C SER A 90 14.05 -4.38 1.51
N CYS A 91 13.95 -5.08 0.39
CA CYS A 91 14.80 -4.89 -0.78
C CYS A 91 14.03 -5.23 -2.06
N LEU A 92 14.38 -4.55 -3.15
CA LEU A 92 13.98 -4.90 -4.52
C LEU A 92 15.14 -5.53 -5.32
N GLY A 93 16.36 -5.42 -4.80
CA GLY A 93 17.56 -6.05 -5.34
C GLY A 93 18.74 -5.96 -4.37
N ASP A 94 19.84 -6.65 -4.70
CA ASP A 94 21.02 -6.79 -3.82
C ASP A 94 21.64 -5.44 -3.42
N ALA A 95 21.50 -4.40 -4.25
CA ALA A 95 22.00 -3.05 -3.96
C ALA A 95 21.30 -2.37 -2.77
N ASP A 96 20.10 -2.82 -2.40
CA ASP A 96 19.38 -2.32 -1.23
C ASP A 96 19.89 -2.92 0.08
N CYS A 97 20.66 -4.01 -0.01
CA CYS A 97 21.13 -4.77 1.13
C CYS A 97 22.52 -4.30 1.59
N THR A 98 22.61 -3.90 2.86
CA THR A 98 23.84 -3.38 3.47
C THR A 98 24.25 -4.23 4.67
N GLY A 99 25.49 -4.08 5.14
CA GLY A 99 26.00 -4.92 6.24
C GLY A 99 26.38 -6.33 5.80
N SER A 100 26.11 -7.33 6.62
CA SER A 100 26.43 -8.75 6.35
C SER A 100 25.41 -9.45 5.45
N ASP A 101 24.19 -8.95 5.38
CA ASP A 101 23.14 -9.47 4.51
C ASP A 101 23.23 -8.72 3.18
N LYS A 102 23.68 -9.42 2.13
CA LYS A 102 24.06 -8.82 0.84
C LYS A 102 23.09 -9.15 -0.29
N PHE A 103 22.26 -10.16 -0.11
CA PHE A 103 21.46 -10.71 -1.20
C PHE A 103 20.00 -10.44 -0.94
N CYS A 104 19.32 -9.85 -1.91
CA CYS A 104 17.88 -9.73 -1.89
C CYS A 104 17.27 -11.04 -2.38
N ILE A 105 16.55 -11.73 -1.49
CA ILE A 105 15.90 -13.01 -1.75
C ILE A 105 14.44 -12.89 -1.33
N VAL A 106 13.53 -12.96 -2.32
CA VAL A 106 12.08 -12.84 -2.11
C VAL A 106 11.73 -11.61 -1.25
N GLY A 107 12.39 -10.47 -1.53
CA GLY A 107 12.11 -9.21 -0.86
C GLY A 107 12.70 -9.04 0.53
N ARG A 108 13.57 -9.95 0.98
CA ARG A 108 14.34 -9.80 2.22
C ARG A 108 15.84 -9.79 1.95
N CYS A 109 16.57 -8.99 2.72
CA CYS A 109 18.03 -9.03 2.69
C CYS A 109 18.51 -10.21 3.53
N GLU A 110 19.20 -11.13 2.87
CA GLU A 110 19.69 -12.37 3.46
C GLU A 110 21.21 -12.51 3.24
N ALA A 111 21.83 -13.39 4.02
CA ALA A 111 23.29 -13.54 4.05
C ALA A 111 23.85 -14.36 2.87
N CYS A 112 23.08 -15.31 2.33
CA CYS A 112 23.54 -16.16 1.23
C CYS A 112 22.38 -16.63 0.34
N ARG A 113 22.68 -16.86 -0.94
CA ARG A 113 21.75 -17.49 -1.91
C ARG A 113 22.19 -18.91 -2.25
N THR A 114 23.49 -19.15 -2.22
CA THR A 114 24.15 -20.41 -2.57
C THR A 114 25.35 -20.65 -1.66
N ASN A 115 25.88 -21.88 -1.66
CA ASN A 115 27.10 -22.22 -0.91
C ASN A 115 28.33 -21.39 -1.35
N ALA A 116 28.34 -20.84 -2.57
CA ALA A 116 29.44 -20.02 -3.06
C ALA A 116 29.54 -18.66 -2.34
N ASP A 117 28.44 -18.22 -1.72
CA ASP A 117 28.39 -16.96 -0.97
C ASP A 117 28.98 -17.11 0.44
N CYS A 118 29.26 -18.35 0.86
CA CYS A 118 29.65 -18.69 2.21
C CYS A 118 31.17 -18.97 2.36
N GLY A 119 31.70 -18.64 3.53
CA GLY A 119 33.11 -18.85 3.86
C GLY A 119 33.42 -20.26 4.38
N ALA A 120 34.71 -20.61 4.45
CA ALA A 120 35.17 -21.95 4.84
C ALA A 120 34.73 -22.42 6.24
N SER A 121 34.46 -21.50 7.17
CA SER A 121 33.99 -21.83 8.52
C SER A 121 32.52 -22.24 8.59
N ALA A 122 31.72 -21.85 7.59
CA ALA A 122 30.29 -22.11 7.51
C ALA A 122 29.90 -22.22 6.02
N PRO A 123 30.32 -23.29 5.31
CA PRO A 123 30.30 -23.33 3.85
C PRO A 123 28.93 -23.65 3.22
N ALA A 124 27.91 -23.99 4.03
CA ALA A 124 26.59 -24.36 3.53
C ALA A 124 25.60 -23.20 3.71
N CYS A 125 24.97 -22.76 2.64
CA CYS A 125 23.87 -21.80 2.70
C CYS A 125 22.56 -22.54 2.91
N TRP A 126 21.91 -22.43 4.06
CA TRP A 126 20.67 -23.16 4.29
C TRP A 126 19.48 -22.42 3.68
N PRO A 127 18.63 -23.10 2.89
CA PRO A 127 17.59 -22.42 2.12
C PRO A 127 16.39 -21.96 2.97
N GLY A 128 16.22 -22.49 4.20
CA GLY A 128 15.12 -22.10 5.07
C GLY A 128 15.33 -20.80 5.84
N ASP A 129 16.58 -20.40 6.09
CA ASP A 129 16.89 -19.14 6.77
C ASP A 129 17.85 -18.23 6.00
N HIS A 130 18.32 -18.69 4.83
CA HIS A 130 19.29 -18.01 3.96
C HIS A 130 20.55 -17.52 4.69
N LYS A 131 21.02 -18.31 5.66
CA LYS A 131 22.26 -18.06 6.41
C LYS A 131 23.33 -19.12 6.11
N CYS A 132 24.58 -18.69 6.28
CA CYS A 132 25.73 -19.59 6.19
C CYS A 132 25.88 -20.38 7.49
N HIS A 133 25.90 -21.70 7.36
CA HIS A 133 26.04 -22.67 8.45
C HIS A 133 27.17 -23.67 8.15
N PRO A 134 27.68 -24.38 9.16
CA PRO A 134 28.46 -25.60 8.94
C PRO A 134 27.68 -26.59 8.08
N SER A 135 28.37 -27.34 7.22
CA SER A 135 27.73 -28.43 6.48
C SER A 135 27.12 -29.44 7.45
N CYS A 136 25.88 -29.83 7.18
CA CYS A 136 25.21 -30.84 7.98
C CYS A 136 25.91 -32.19 7.87
N VAL A 137 25.87 -32.98 8.95
CA VAL A 137 26.42 -34.34 8.99
C VAL A 137 25.45 -35.25 9.72
N GLY A 138 25.18 -36.44 9.17
CA GLY A 138 24.43 -37.50 9.86
C GLY A 138 23.01 -37.11 10.33
N GLY A 139 22.34 -36.16 9.68
CA GLY A 139 20.98 -35.73 10.04
C GLY A 139 20.90 -34.82 11.27
N GLN A 140 22.01 -34.23 11.72
CA GLN A 140 22.03 -33.26 12.83
C GLN A 140 21.59 -31.87 12.37
N CYS A 141 20.34 -31.76 11.96
CA CYS A 141 19.76 -30.49 11.53
C CYS A 141 18.80 -29.95 12.62
N PRO A 142 18.80 -28.64 12.90
CA PRO A 142 17.98 -28.06 13.97
C PRO A 142 16.53 -27.87 13.54
N GLY A 143 15.63 -27.80 14.52
CA GLY A 143 14.24 -27.42 14.30
C GLY A 143 13.46 -28.42 13.43
N ASN A 144 12.75 -27.91 12.43
CA ASN A 144 11.94 -28.68 11.48
C ASN A 144 12.71 -29.12 10.24
N ALA A 145 13.85 -28.51 9.93
CA ALA A 145 14.75 -28.98 8.89
C ALA A 145 15.42 -30.26 9.41
N GLN A 146 14.85 -31.44 9.19
CA GLN A 146 15.36 -32.71 9.72
C GLN A 146 16.12 -33.54 8.68
N ILE A 147 16.18 -33.07 7.43
CA ILE A 147 16.85 -33.77 6.33
C ILE A 147 18.17 -33.08 6.05
N CYS A 148 19.25 -33.84 6.05
CA CYS A 148 20.56 -33.37 5.62
C CYS A 148 20.79 -33.77 4.15
N ASP A 149 20.80 -32.78 3.25
CA ASP A 149 21.16 -32.96 1.84
C ASP A 149 22.68 -33.08 1.71
N ALA A 150 23.19 -34.31 1.82
CA ALA A 150 24.62 -34.58 1.87
C ALA A 150 25.44 -34.01 0.69
N PRO A 151 24.96 -34.01 -0.58
CA PRO A 151 25.62 -33.33 -1.69
C PRO A 151 25.92 -31.85 -1.47
N THR A 152 25.01 -31.11 -0.84
CA THR A 152 25.11 -29.66 -0.66
C THR A 152 25.51 -29.28 0.77
N GLY A 153 25.43 -30.21 1.72
CA GLY A 153 25.62 -29.96 3.15
C GLY A 153 24.51 -29.10 3.76
N GLN A 154 23.36 -28.95 3.08
CA GLN A 154 22.25 -28.12 3.53
C GLN A 154 21.28 -28.89 4.42
N CYS A 155 20.79 -28.25 5.47
CA CYS A 155 19.63 -28.73 6.21
C CYS A 155 18.35 -28.23 5.53
N ILE A 156 17.47 -29.17 5.21
CA ILE A 156 16.20 -28.92 4.54
C ILE A 156 15.05 -29.60 5.29
N GLU A 157 13.83 -29.11 5.09
CA GLU A 157 12.63 -29.74 5.66
C GLU A 157 12.10 -30.84 4.75
N CYS A 158 12.22 -30.66 3.43
CA CYS A 158 11.65 -31.58 2.45
C CYS A 158 12.46 -31.65 1.15
N ASN A 159 12.48 -32.84 0.56
CA ASN A 159 12.84 -33.05 -0.85
C ASN A 159 11.59 -33.10 -1.72
N THR A 160 10.52 -33.66 -1.18
CA THR A 160 9.23 -33.85 -1.82
C THR A 160 8.10 -33.55 -0.83
N SER A 161 6.90 -33.31 -1.34
CA SER A 161 5.71 -33.13 -0.49
C SER A 161 5.40 -34.33 0.42
N ALA A 162 5.95 -35.52 0.14
CA ALA A 162 5.81 -36.69 1.00
C ALA A 162 6.55 -36.55 2.34
N ASP A 163 7.57 -35.69 2.40
CA ASP A 163 8.34 -35.43 3.61
C ASP A 163 7.58 -34.51 4.59
N CYS A 164 6.56 -33.79 4.10
CA CYS A 164 5.80 -32.82 4.88
C CYS A 164 4.69 -33.48 5.72
N THR A 165 5.06 -33.93 6.92
CA THR A 165 4.18 -34.59 7.87
C THR A 165 3.54 -33.59 8.86
N GLY A 166 2.81 -32.59 8.37
CA GLY A 166 2.15 -31.59 9.22
C GLY A 166 0.87 -31.00 8.62
N GLY A 167 0.43 -29.84 9.10
CA GLY A 167 -0.62 -29.05 8.41
C GLY A 167 -0.16 -28.55 7.03
N ASN A 168 1.14 -28.26 6.92
CA ASN A 168 1.80 -27.90 5.67
C ASN A 168 2.14 -29.17 4.90
N LYS A 169 1.62 -29.29 3.68
CA LYS A 169 1.71 -30.51 2.85
C LYS A 169 2.48 -30.30 1.54
N VAL A 170 2.88 -29.07 1.24
CA VAL A 170 3.59 -28.75 0.00
C VAL A 170 5.06 -28.56 0.31
N CYS A 171 5.93 -29.22 -0.44
CA CYS A 171 7.34 -28.90 -0.42
C CYS A 171 7.61 -27.77 -1.42
N ASP A 172 7.98 -26.59 -0.93
CA ASP A 172 8.50 -25.54 -1.79
C ASP A 172 9.91 -25.96 -2.23
N THR A 173 10.07 -26.17 -3.53
CA THR A 173 11.33 -26.65 -4.10
C THR A 173 12.44 -25.60 -4.12
N THR A 174 12.10 -24.32 -3.93
CA THR A 174 13.02 -23.17 -3.89
C THR A 174 13.62 -23.02 -2.50
N THR A 175 12.77 -22.94 -1.48
CA THR A 175 13.19 -22.76 -0.06
C THR A 175 13.46 -24.08 0.64
N LYS A 176 13.03 -25.21 0.06
CA LYS A 176 13.09 -26.56 0.65
C LYS A 176 12.38 -26.66 2.01
N GLN A 177 11.35 -25.85 2.19
CA GLN A 177 10.51 -25.80 3.37
C GLN A 177 9.13 -26.41 3.12
N CYS A 178 8.52 -26.95 4.17
CA CYS A 178 7.15 -27.43 4.13
C CYS A 178 6.19 -26.27 4.35
N VAL A 179 5.45 -25.92 3.31
CA VAL A 179 4.52 -24.78 3.26
C VAL A 179 3.09 -25.25 3.07
N GLU A 180 2.13 -24.36 3.32
CA GLU A 180 0.73 -24.65 3.01
C GLU A 180 0.52 -24.65 1.50
N CYS A 181 1.11 -23.68 0.80
CA CYS A 181 1.05 -23.55 -0.64
C CYS A 181 2.32 -22.90 -1.21
N ALA A 182 2.62 -23.22 -2.46
CA ALA A 182 3.56 -22.54 -3.33
C ALA A 182 2.85 -21.89 -4.54
N VAL A 183 1.62 -22.34 -4.86
CA VAL A 183 0.78 -21.81 -5.94
C VAL A 183 -0.70 -21.85 -5.55
N ASP A 184 -1.52 -20.98 -6.15
CA ASP A 184 -2.97 -20.87 -5.89
C ASP A 184 -3.72 -22.20 -6.01
N SER A 185 -3.35 -23.07 -6.96
CA SER A 185 -4.05 -24.35 -7.19
C SER A 185 -3.90 -25.37 -6.06
N GLN A 186 -2.98 -25.12 -5.11
CA GLN A 186 -2.79 -25.95 -3.92
C GLN A 186 -3.70 -25.51 -2.77
N CYS A 187 -4.37 -24.36 -2.90
CA CYS A 187 -5.23 -23.81 -1.87
C CYS A 187 -6.68 -24.27 -2.00
N PRO A 188 -7.41 -24.39 -0.87
CA PRO A 188 -8.82 -24.74 -0.89
C PRO A 188 -9.68 -23.60 -1.43
N ALA A 189 -10.86 -23.92 -1.96
CA ALA A 189 -11.80 -22.91 -2.51
C ALA A 189 -12.23 -21.84 -1.49
N SER A 190 -12.12 -22.10 -0.18
CA SER A 190 -12.41 -21.13 0.88
C SER A 190 -11.34 -20.05 1.05
N LYS A 191 -10.08 -20.33 0.66
CA LYS A 191 -8.94 -19.41 0.71
C LYS A 191 -8.08 -19.66 -0.54
N PRO A 192 -8.54 -19.26 -1.73
CA PRO A 192 -8.03 -19.79 -3.01
C PRO A 192 -6.69 -19.19 -3.46
N ARG A 193 -6.13 -18.23 -2.73
CA ARG A 193 -4.90 -17.54 -3.12
C ARG A 193 -3.73 -17.98 -2.27
N CYS A 194 -2.58 -18.20 -2.88
CA CYS A 194 -1.36 -18.47 -2.15
C CYS A 194 -0.58 -17.17 -1.92
N HIS A 195 -0.36 -16.81 -0.67
CA HIS A 195 0.40 -15.59 -0.38
C HIS A 195 1.88 -15.78 -0.75
N PRO A 196 2.46 -14.94 -1.61
CA PRO A 196 3.79 -15.18 -2.20
C PRO A 196 4.94 -15.18 -1.19
N THR A 197 4.83 -14.39 -0.11
CA THR A 197 5.87 -14.31 0.94
C THR A 197 5.59 -15.18 2.17
N LYS A 198 4.32 -15.36 2.57
CA LYS A 198 3.93 -16.17 3.74
C LYS A 198 3.81 -17.66 3.40
N LEU A 199 3.57 -17.99 2.12
CA LEU A 199 3.37 -19.36 1.63
C LEU A 199 2.20 -20.07 2.34
N GLU A 200 1.19 -19.26 2.67
CA GLU A 200 -0.06 -19.60 3.35
C GLU A 200 -1.24 -19.30 2.42
N CYS A 201 -2.30 -20.09 2.54
CA CYS A 201 -3.51 -19.88 1.76
C CYS A 201 -4.36 -18.76 2.38
N VAL A 202 -4.72 -17.78 1.57
CA VAL A 202 -5.47 -16.59 1.97
C VAL A 202 -6.70 -16.39 1.09
N ALA A 203 -7.65 -15.58 1.56
CA ALA A 203 -8.90 -15.38 0.82
C ALA A 203 -8.69 -14.47 -0.40
N CYS A 204 -7.77 -13.52 -0.33
CA CYS A 204 -7.53 -12.53 -1.37
C CYS A 204 -6.10 -11.99 -1.33
N LEU A 205 -5.61 -11.51 -2.47
CA LEU A 205 -4.39 -10.69 -2.59
C LEU A 205 -4.72 -9.30 -3.12
N GLY A 206 -5.93 -9.10 -3.63
CA GLY A 206 -6.49 -7.79 -3.95
C GLY A 206 -8.02 -7.83 -3.95
N ASN A 207 -8.64 -6.66 -4.10
CA ASN A 207 -10.10 -6.52 -4.07
C ASN A 207 -10.82 -7.33 -5.17
N VAL A 208 -10.13 -7.61 -6.29
CA VAL A 208 -10.68 -8.41 -7.40
C VAL A 208 -10.94 -9.87 -7.03
N ASP A 209 -10.26 -10.38 -6.00
CA ASP A 209 -10.47 -11.74 -5.49
C ASP A 209 -11.73 -11.85 -4.64
N CYS A 210 -12.28 -10.70 -4.23
CA CYS A 210 -13.33 -10.64 -3.24
C CYS A 210 -14.73 -10.57 -3.87
N PRO A 211 -15.72 -11.26 -3.27
CA PRO A 211 -17.09 -11.21 -3.75
C PRO A 211 -17.73 -9.84 -3.47
N ALA A 212 -18.74 -9.47 -4.24
CA ALA A 212 -19.43 -8.18 -4.12
C ALA A 212 -19.98 -7.89 -2.71
N ALA A 213 -20.36 -8.91 -1.94
CA ALA A 213 -20.85 -8.75 -0.56
C ALA A 213 -19.77 -8.34 0.46
N ARG A 214 -18.50 -8.63 0.16
CA ARG A 214 -17.32 -8.31 0.99
C ARG A 214 -16.20 -7.83 0.06
N PRO A 215 -16.34 -6.69 -0.63
CA PRO A 215 -15.55 -6.36 -1.81
C PRO A 215 -14.12 -5.92 -1.53
N VAL A 216 -13.74 -5.81 -0.26
CA VAL A 216 -12.46 -5.25 0.18
C VAL A 216 -11.54 -6.36 0.64
N CYS A 217 -10.31 -6.42 0.14
CA CYS A 217 -9.28 -7.29 0.68
C CYS A 217 -8.51 -6.58 1.81
N SER A 218 -8.62 -7.11 3.03
CA SER A 218 -7.90 -6.58 4.18
C SER A 218 -6.44 -6.99 4.14
N SER A 219 -5.53 -6.03 3.94
CA SER A 219 -4.06 -6.21 3.93
C SER A 219 -3.45 -6.52 5.30
N GLY A 220 -4.25 -6.90 6.30
CA GLY A 220 -3.81 -7.26 7.65
C GLY A 220 -3.18 -8.66 7.72
N ALA A 221 -3.18 -9.25 8.93
CA ALA A 221 -2.55 -10.56 9.15
C ALA A 221 -3.15 -11.67 8.27
N ASP A 222 -4.46 -11.63 8.01
CA ASP A 222 -5.19 -12.82 7.52
C ASP A 222 -5.65 -12.73 6.05
N PHE A 223 -5.39 -11.61 5.35
CA PHE A 223 -5.76 -11.42 3.93
C PHE A 223 -7.18 -11.90 3.62
N GLU A 224 -8.13 -11.32 4.36
CA GLU A 224 -9.55 -11.67 4.29
C GLU A 224 -10.36 -10.62 3.53
N CYS A 225 -11.32 -11.09 2.76
CA CYS A 225 -12.34 -10.22 2.18
C CYS A 225 -13.21 -9.64 3.30
N VAL A 226 -13.51 -8.35 3.34
CA VAL A 226 -14.33 -7.72 4.39
C VAL A 226 -15.39 -6.82 3.78
N ALA A 227 -16.43 -6.51 4.56
CA ALA A 227 -17.40 -5.51 4.16
C ALA A 227 -16.72 -4.14 4.08
N GLY A 228 -17.15 -3.32 3.13
CA GLY A 228 -16.57 -2.01 2.86
C GLY A 228 -16.89 -1.58 1.45
N CYS A 229 -16.10 -0.65 0.93
CA CYS A 229 -16.27 -0.14 -0.43
C CYS A 229 -14.92 0.17 -1.09
N THR A 230 -14.93 0.11 -2.41
CA THR A 230 -13.88 0.54 -3.33
C THR A 230 -14.37 1.63 -4.29
N SER A 231 -15.68 1.91 -4.29
CA SER A 231 -16.31 2.99 -5.06
C SER A 231 -17.68 3.37 -4.48
N ASP A 232 -18.15 4.58 -4.80
CA ASP A 232 -19.49 5.08 -4.40
C ASP A 232 -20.63 4.12 -4.81
N ALA A 233 -20.46 3.38 -5.91
CA ALA A 233 -21.49 2.46 -6.41
C ALA A 233 -21.82 1.30 -5.46
N GLN A 234 -20.92 1.01 -4.51
CA GLN A 234 -21.11 -0.02 -3.48
C GLN A 234 -21.71 0.55 -2.18
N CYS A 235 -21.88 1.86 -2.12
CA CYS A 235 -22.44 2.56 -0.99
C CYS A 235 -23.90 2.94 -1.24
N SER A 236 -24.68 3.01 -0.16
CA SER A 236 -26.11 3.35 -0.24
C SER A 236 -26.48 4.33 0.89
N ALA A 237 -27.63 4.99 0.75
CA ALA A 237 -28.11 5.90 1.78
C ALA A 237 -28.22 5.19 3.14
N PRO A 238 -27.81 5.84 4.25
CA PRO A 238 -27.50 7.27 4.38
C PRO A 238 -26.03 7.66 4.10
N SER A 239 -25.17 6.72 3.72
CA SER A 239 -23.73 6.95 3.50
C SER A 239 -23.34 6.61 2.05
N PRO A 240 -23.66 7.47 1.06
CA PRO A 240 -23.51 7.13 -0.36
C PRO A 240 -22.08 7.28 -0.90
N LYS A 241 -21.14 7.78 -0.10
CA LYS A 241 -19.78 8.07 -0.54
C LYS A 241 -18.81 7.01 -0.03
N CYS A 242 -17.90 6.56 -0.88
CA CYS A 242 -16.85 5.64 -0.48
C CYS A 242 -15.57 6.41 -0.15
N ASP A 243 -15.19 6.41 1.13
CA ASP A 243 -13.83 6.80 1.49
C ASP A 243 -12.90 5.63 1.15
N THR A 244 -12.20 5.74 0.03
CA THR A 244 -11.30 4.70 -0.46
C THR A 244 -10.03 4.53 0.39
N ALA A 245 -9.71 5.50 1.24
CA ALA A 245 -8.58 5.41 2.17
C ALA A 245 -8.92 4.54 3.39
N SER A 246 -10.14 4.66 3.92
CA SER A 246 -10.64 3.85 5.04
C SER A 246 -11.55 2.68 4.61
N MET A 247 -11.79 2.54 3.31
CA MET A 247 -12.64 1.53 2.68
C MET A 247 -14.06 1.46 3.25
N SER A 248 -14.56 2.60 3.69
CA SER A 248 -15.80 2.70 4.44
C SER A 248 -16.77 3.66 3.76
N CYS A 249 -18.05 3.30 3.76
CA CYS A 249 -19.10 4.18 3.28
C CYS A 249 -19.35 5.31 4.29
N VAL A 250 -19.16 6.55 3.83
CA VAL A 250 -19.33 7.79 4.57
C VAL A 250 -20.44 8.63 3.96
N GLN A 251 -20.91 9.64 4.70
CA GLN A 251 -21.94 10.56 4.21
C GLN A 251 -21.38 11.56 3.20
N CYS A 252 -20.12 11.94 3.37
CA CYS A 252 -19.46 12.98 2.58
C CYS A 252 -17.94 12.76 2.54
N LEU A 253 -17.32 13.25 1.47
CA LEU A 253 -15.87 13.42 1.35
C LEU A 253 -15.51 14.90 1.22
N ALA A 254 -16.47 15.72 0.78
CA ALA A 254 -16.35 17.17 0.68
C ALA A 254 -17.67 17.85 1.10
N PRO A 255 -17.65 19.16 1.44
CA PRO A 255 -18.86 19.90 1.81
C PRO A 255 -19.99 19.85 0.76
N ALA A 256 -19.65 19.76 -0.54
CA ALA A 256 -20.62 19.68 -1.62
C ALA A 256 -21.52 18.44 -1.52
N ASP A 257 -21.04 17.33 -0.93
CA ASP A 257 -21.83 16.12 -0.72
C ASP A 257 -22.97 16.32 0.30
N CYS A 258 -22.82 17.31 1.18
CA CYS A 258 -23.81 17.66 2.20
C CYS A 258 -24.80 18.75 1.75
N ALA A 259 -24.77 19.16 0.48
CA ALA A 259 -25.60 20.26 -0.03
C ALA A 259 -27.11 20.00 0.11
N ALA A 260 -27.54 18.73 0.11
CA ALA A 260 -28.93 18.34 0.32
C ALA A 260 -29.39 18.44 1.79
N THR A 261 -28.48 18.78 2.72
CA THR A 261 -28.77 18.91 4.17
C THR A 261 -28.47 20.34 4.65
N PRO A 262 -29.43 21.29 4.55
CA PRO A 262 -29.18 22.71 4.85
C PRO A 262 -28.72 23.00 6.28
N THR A 263 -29.05 22.13 7.24
CA THR A 263 -28.67 22.26 8.65
C THR A 263 -27.31 21.64 8.97
N THR A 264 -26.74 20.85 8.06
CA THR A 264 -25.43 20.19 8.22
C THR A 264 -24.61 20.29 6.93
N PRO A 265 -24.29 21.50 6.42
CA PRO A 265 -23.71 21.68 5.10
C PRO A 265 -22.21 21.35 5.01
N LEU A 266 -21.55 21.05 6.13
CA LEU A 266 -20.10 20.83 6.18
C LEU A 266 -19.78 19.34 6.30
N CYS A 267 -18.65 18.93 5.72
CA CYS A 267 -18.14 17.58 5.88
C CYS A 267 -17.06 17.51 6.96
N SER A 268 -17.30 16.71 8.00
CA SER A 268 -16.29 16.44 9.04
C SER A 268 -15.19 15.51 8.53
N LYS A 269 -14.02 15.54 9.18
CA LYS A 269 -12.91 14.61 8.91
C LYS A 269 -13.27 13.12 9.08
N ARG A 270 -14.38 12.82 9.76
CA ARG A 270 -14.92 11.46 9.92
C ARG A 270 -15.95 11.10 8.84
N GLY A 271 -16.06 11.90 7.78
CA GLY A 271 -16.97 11.66 6.67
C GLY A 271 -18.46 11.81 7.02
N ARG A 272 -18.78 12.65 8.01
CA ARG A 272 -20.17 12.94 8.42
C ARG A 272 -20.56 14.37 8.08
N CYS A 273 -21.78 14.57 7.61
CA CYS A 273 -22.35 15.90 7.45
C CYS A 273 -22.65 16.50 8.82
N VAL A 274 -22.12 17.70 9.07
CA VAL A 274 -22.16 18.41 10.36
C VAL A 274 -22.49 19.88 10.16
N ALA A 275 -23.01 20.53 11.20
CA ALA A 275 -23.32 21.96 11.18
C ALA A 275 -22.05 22.82 11.28
N CYS A 276 -21.01 22.30 11.94
CA CYS A 276 -19.73 22.97 12.17
C CYS A 276 -18.58 21.94 12.19
N VAL A 277 -17.40 22.36 11.74
CA VAL A 277 -16.13 21.63 11.92
C VAL A 277 -15.25 22.37 12.92
N THR A 278 -15.39 23.69 13.00
CA THR A 278 -14.72 24.60 13.93
C THR A 278 -15.72 25.60 14.48
N SER A 279 -15.40 26.26 15.60
CA SER A 279 -16.27 27.31 16.16
C SER A 279 -16.45 28.52 15.24
N ALA A 280 -15.55 28.74 14.28
CA ALA A 280 -15.71 29.81 13.27
C ALA A 280 -16.87 29.55 12.30
N ASP A 281 -17.31 28.30 12.16
CA ASP A 281 -18.47 27.95 11.33
C ASP A 281 -19.80 28.31 12.02
N CYS A 282 -19.75 28.51 13.35
CA CYS A 282 -20.91 28.86 14.13
C CYS A 282 -21.08 30.38 14.17
N LYS A 283 -22.20 30.86 13.62
CA LYS A 283 -22.53 32.30 13.66
C LYS A 283 -22.80 32.73 15.09
N ALA A 284 -21.97 33.63 15.61
CA ALA A 284 -22.09 34.18 16.96
C ALA A 284 -23.45 34.87 17.23
N ASP A 285 -24.08 35.42 16.18
CA ASP A 285 -25.35 36.16 16.27
C ASP A 285 -26.55 35.28 16.70
N GLY A 286 -26.39 33.95 16.70
CA GLY A 286 -27.42 32.99 17.11
C GLY A 286 -27.28 32.47 18.55
N GLY A 287 -26.35 32.98 19.36
CA GLY A 287 -26.14 32.53 20.74
C GLY A 287 -25.49 31.16 20.89
N ALA A 288 -24.93 30.60 19.80
CA ALA A 288 -24.27 29.29 19.80
C ALA A 288 -22.89 29.34 19.12
N PRO A 289 -21.89 30.04 19.71
CA PRO A 289 -20.63 30.32 19.03
C PRO A 289 -19.63 29.14 19.05
N PHE A 290 -19.91 28.06 19.77
CA PHE A 290 -18.96 26.96 19.93
C PHE A 290 -19.34 25.76 19.08
N CYS A 291 -18.35 25.12 18.44
CA CYS A 291 -18.57 23.85 17.78
C CYS A 291 -18.30 22.68 18.75
N SER A 292 -19.33 21.88 19.01
CA SER A 292 -19.19 20.65 19.81
C SER A 292 -18.46 19.54 19.04
N GLU A 293 -17.89 18.58 19.76
CA GLU A 293 -17.25 17.37 19.17
C GLU A 293 -18.21 16.54 18.30
N ARG A 294 -19.52 16.71 18.48
CA ARG A 294 -20.57 16.09 17.68
C ARG A 294 -20.86 16.84 16.37
N GLY A 295 -20.16 17.94 16.09
CA GLY A 295 -20.33 18.76 14.90
C GLY A 295 -21.63 19.59 14.91
N ARG A 296 -22.04 20.04 16.10
CA ARG A 296 -23.21 20.92 16.30
C ARG A 296 -22.77 22.21 16.97
N CYS A 297 -23.33 23.34 16.53
CA CYS A 297 -23.15 24.61 17.22
C CYS A 297 -23.88 24.60 18.57
N ALA A 298 -23.19 25.08 19.60
CA ALA A 298 -23.61 25.05 21.00
C ALA A 298 -23.32 26.42 21.65
N GLU A 299 -24.11 26.76 22.67
CA GLU A 299 -23.95 27.97 23.48
C GLU A 299 -22.70 27.90 24.37
N CYS A 300 -22.33 26.70 24.80
CA CYS A 300 -21.18 26.43 25.67
C CYS A 300 -20.57 25.07 25.36
N LEU A 301 -19.29 24.88 25.71
CA LEU A 301 -18.65 23.56 25.79
C LEU A 301 -18.34 23.16 27.23
N ARG A 302 -18.28 24.16 28.13
CA ARG A 302 -17.98 24.01 29.55
C ARG A 302 -18.57 25.17 30.34
N ASP A 303 -18.73 25.00 31.66
CA ASP A 303 -19.32 26.01 32.56
C ASP A 303 -18.74 27.44 32.39
N PRO A 304 -17.41 27.64 32.25
CA PRO A 304 -16.85 28.99 32.08
C PRO A 304 -17.27 29.72 30.81
N ASP A 305 -17.83 29.01 29.83
CA ASP A 305 -18.32 29.63 28.60
C ASP A 305 -19.68 30.32 28.82
N CYS A 306 -20.40 29.96 29.90
CA CYS A 306 -21.68 30.55 30.29
C CYS A 306 -21.47 31.84 31.11
N THR A 307 -21.59 32.98 30.44
CA THR A 307 -21.36 34.30 31.06
C THR A 307 -22.61 34.91 31.73
N ASP A 308 -23.80 34.36 31.48
CA ASP A 308 -25.02 34.76 32.18
C ASP A 308 -24.99 34.22 33.63
N PRO A 309 -24.96 35.08 34.66
CA PRO A 309 -24.93 34.65 36.05
C PRO A 309 -26.18 33.84 36.48
N ASN A 310 -27.30 33.95 35.76
CA ASN A 310 -28.50 33.16 36.01
C ASN A 310 -28.44 31.75 35.40
N LYS A 311 -27.51 31.50 34.46
CA LYS A 311 -27.34 30.24 33.76
C LYS A 311 -25.87 29.78 33.72
N PRO A 312 -25.20 29.57 34.87
CA PRO A 312 -23.75 29.39 34.91
C PRO A 312 -23.27 27.98 34.57
N LYS A 313 -24.17 27.01 34.36
CA LYS A 313 -23.81 25.61 34.09
C LYS A 313 -23.98 25.29 32.61
N CYS A 314 -23.00 24.63 32.02
CA CYS A 314 -23.12 24.08 30.68
C CYS A 314 -23.69 22.67 30.75
N ASP A 315 -24.90 22.48 30.21
CA ASP A 315 -25.53 21.16 30.11
C ASP A 315 -25.87 20.85 28.64
N ASN A 316 -25.28 19.78 28.12
CA ASN A 316 -25.47 19.28 26.75
C ASN A 316 -25.36 20.38 25.65
N GLY A 317 -24.48 21.37 25.85
CA GLY A 317 -24.24 22.46 24.91
C GLY A 317 -25.16 23.68 25.06
N SER A 318 -25.93 23.76 26.14
CA SER A 318 -26.77 24.92 26.50
C SER A 318 -26.48 25.39 27.92
N CYS A 319 -26.52 26.71 28.13
CA CYS A 319 -26.35 27.29 29.46
C CYS A 319 -27.66 27.17 30.26
N THR A 320 -27.60 26.55 31.43
CA THR A 320 -28.75 26.26 32.29
C THR A 320 -28.60 26.86 33.68
N ALA A 321 -29.74 27.17 34.30
CA ALA A 321 -29.81 27.58 35.69
C ALA A 321 -29.36 26.43 36.61
N ARG A 322 -28.93 26.78 37.83
CA ARG A 322 -28.34 25.83 38.78
C ARG A 322 -29.29 24.73 39.24
#